data_AF-A0A7V5ZFS3-F1
#
_entry.id   AF-A0A7V5ZFS3-F1
#
_cell.length_a   1.000
_cell.length_b   1.000
_cell.length_c   1.000
_cell.angle_alpha   90.00
_cell.angle_beta   90.00
_cell.angle_gamma   90.00
#
_symmetry.space_group_name_H-M   'P 1'
#
loop_
_entity.id
_entity.type
_entity.pdbx_description
1 polymer ?
#
loop_
_entity_poly.entity_id
_entity_poly.type
_entity_poly.pdbx_seq_one_letter_code
_entity_poly.pdbx_strand_id
1 'polypeptide(L)'
;NPSWSADGRALAFLSQRDGRNFNVCYLFLRKADDEKSKADWQDEEDAKHDAPKKPDEKPKDPKEREPIQIDFEDIHDRVRQVTRYVGGVQELALSPDGKKIAFRSNYQGQSDLYVVDWDGGNERRLTTGGASPSDIRWSADGNQILFLSRGRISRLLAAGGSVQTTDFTAQMRVDLAAEREYIYDAVWRTLNQVFYDERFHGTNWEAMRGKYRAYLPYVTEDRDFSAVVYMMLGELNSSHVGFTPRQTSNPESTETGMLGVVWANTREGEGLLIETVIPNTPAARSDVNLQPGERILAVNGRRLTPTTNVWQLLHGTVGEKTELLVRSPDGKERTVTLRPISPADFRRARYEAWVKRNQKWVEEQSRGELGYVHIQGMGEPNVYEFIRQLHAVADGKKGLIVDVRFNGGGWTTDYLLAILMARRHAYTLSRGGEPGYPQDRLPLYVWTKPIAVLCNERSFSNAEIFTHAIKTLKRGPVIGMPTAGGVISTGRRSLMDGSSVATPGRGWFTIDKGVNMEGNGAVPDFVVEDQPEDLAAGRDRQLEKALEVLSRIVRDAPPEFPPAAK
;
A
#
# COMPACT_ATOMS: atom_id res chain seq x y z
N ASN A 1 6.93 11.43 13.93
CA ASN A 1 6.69 12.89 13.81
C ASN A 1 6.30 13.50 15.15
N PRO A 2 7.24 13.62 16.11
CA PRO A 2 7.04 14.51 17.26
C PRO A 2 7.11 15.99 16.83
N SER A 3 6.31 16.84 17.44
CA SER A 3 6.32 18.31 17.28
C SER A 3 6.34 18.97 18.64
N TRP A 4 7.34 19.80 18.87
CA TRP A 4 7.57 20.51 20.13
C TRP A 4 6.93 21.89 20.08
N SER A 5 6.45 22.39 21.22
CA SER A 5 6.16 23.81 21.37
C SER A 5 7.48 24.59 21.38
N ALA A 6 7.46 25.87 20.97
CA ALA A 6 8.66 26.69 20.89
C ALA A 6 9.24 27.01 22.29
N ASP A 7 8.39 27.01 23.31
CA ASP A 7 8.77 27.18 24.72
C ASP A 7 9.29 25.89 25.37
N GLY A 8 9.25 24.75 24.67
CA GLY A 8 9.74 23.46 25.17
C GLY A 8 8.92 22.89 26.34
N ARG A 9 7.68 23.35 26.57
CA ARG A 9 6.79 22.82 27.63
C ARG A 9 5.95 21.64 27.18
N ALA A 10 5.74 21.47 25.87
CA ALA A 10 4.80 20.50 25.33
C ALA A 10 5.31 19.72 24.12
N LEU A 11 4.78 18.51 23.97
CA LEU A 11 5.07 17.61 22.86
C LEU A 11 3.77 17.01 22.30
N ALA A 12 3.55 17.19 21.00
CA ALA A 12 2.52 16.47 20.25
C ALA A 12 3.17 15.40 19.37
N PHE A 13 2.55 14.23 19.23
CA PHE A 13 3.07 13.14 18.40
C PHE A 13 1.94 12.23 17.89
N LEU A 14 2.23 11.46 16.85
CA LEU A 14 1.29 10.48 16.30
C LEU A 14 1.49 9.10 16.95
N SER A 15 0.40 8.45 17.36
CA SER A 15 0.41 7.11 17.98
C SER A 15 -0.72 6.23 17.45
N GLN A 16 -0.47 4.93 17.28
CA GLN A 16 -1.44 3.88 16.97
C GLN A 16 -1.83 3.04 18.21
N ARG A 17 -1.80 3.65 19.41
CA ARG A 17 -1.92 2.87 20.66
C ARG A 17 -3.34 2.36 20.92
N ASP A 18 -4.35 3.11 20.48
CA ASP A 18 -5.77 2.80 20.70
C ASP A 18 -6.45 2.20 19.46
N GLY A 19 -5.68 1.81 18.45
CA GLY A 19 -6.21 1.25 17.21
C GLY A 19 -5.24 1.33 16.03
N ARG A 20 -5.69 0.93 14.84
CA ARG A 20 -4.84 0.80 13.65
C ARG A 20 -4.41 2.14 13.05
N ASN A 21 -5.05 3.23 13.40
CA ASN A 21 -4.81 4.54 12.81
C ASN A 21 -3.97 5.43 13.73
N PHE A 22 -3.00 6.12 13.13
CA PHE A 22 -2.27 7.16 13.84
C PHE A 22 -3.22 8.26 14.27
N ASN A 23 -3.18 8.62 15.54
CA ASN A 23 -3.94 9.74 16.10
C ASN A 23 -3.01 10.63 16.91
N VAL A 24 -3.45 11.87 17.12
CA VAL A 24 -2.68 12.87 17.85
C VAL A 24 -2.71 12.53 19.33
N CYS A 25 -1.53 12.39 19.91
CA CYS A 25 -1.29 12.38 21.34
C CYS A 25 -0.54 13.65 21.72
N TYR A 26 -0.74 14.11 22.94
CA TYR A 26 -0.14 15.31 23.50
C TYR A 26 0.29 15.05 24.93
N LEU A 27 1.39 15.66 25.37
CA LEU A 27 1.73 15.74 26.78
C LEU A 27 2.43 17.06 27.13
N PHE A 28 2.29 17.45 28.39
CA PHE A 28 3.17 18.44 29.01
C PHE A 28 4.44 17.75 29.55
N LEU A 29 5.59 18.34 29.26
CA LEU A 29 6.91 17.79 29.60
C LEU A 29 7.27 17.99 31.07
N ARG A 30 6.69 19.01 31.70
CA ARG A 30 6.80 19.25 33.15
C ARG A 30 5.53 18.79 33.85
N LYS A 31 5.67 18.16 35.02
CA LYS A 31 4.56 17.74 35.87
C LYS A 31 3.70 18.93 36.31
N ALA A 32 4.36 20.03 36.69
CA ALA A 32 3.68 21.26 37.10
C ALA A 32 2.81 21.89 36.00
N ASP A 33 3.15 21.68 34.73
CA ASP A 33 2.33 22.14 33.60
C ASP A 33 1.15 21.20 33.37
N ASP A 34 1.33 19.89 33.57
CA ASP A 34 0.25 18.91 33.41
C ASP A 34 -0.85 19.04 34.47
N GLU A 35 -0.45 19.41 35.70
CA GLU A 35 -1.34 19.60 36.87
C GLU A 35 -2.16 20.90 36.82
N LYS A 36 -1.82 21.84 35.91
CA LYS A 36 -2.58 23.08 35.74
C LYS A 36 -3.98 22.80 35.20
N SER A 37 -4.96 23.40 35.86
CA SER A 37 -6.34 23.47 35.36
C SER A 37 -6.44 24.43 34.18
N LYS A 38 -7.57 24.39 33.46
CA LYS A 38 -7.85 25.37 32.39
C LYS A 38 -7.86 26.81 32.90
N ALA A 39 -8.29 27.04 34.15
CA ALA A 39 -8.30 28.36 34.76
C ALA A 39 -6.86 28.85 35.03
N ASP A 40 -5.98 27.99 35.56
CA ASP A 40 -4.57 28.35 35.77
C ASP A 40 -3.87 28.74 34.46
N TRP A 41 -4.23 28.07 33.36
CA TRP A 41 -3.73 28.41 32.03
C TRP A 41 -4.29 29.72 31.48
N GLN A 42 -5.54 30.05 31.81
CA GLN A 42 -6.17 31.32 31.42
C GLN A 42 -5.58 32.48 32.22
N ASP A 43 -5.42 32.32 33.54
CA ASP A 43 -4.83 33.32 34.42
C ASP A 43 -3.37 33.65 33.98
N GLU A 44 -2.60 32.64 33.56
CA GLU A 44 -1.25 32.85 33.01
C GLU A 44 -1.27 33.64 31.68
N GLU A 45 -2.31 33.49 30.85
CA GLU A 45 -2.48 34.28 29.63
C GLU A 45 -2.92 35.71 29.90
N ASP A 46 -3.91 35.88 30.75
CA ASP A 46 -4.44 37.20 31.12
C ASP A 46 -3.32 38.04 31.76
N ALA A 47 -2.51 37.43 32.64
CA ALA A 47 -1.32 38.05 33.20
C ALA A 47 -0.26 38.46 32.15
N LYS A 48 -0.13 37.70 31.05
CA LYS A 48 0.77 38.08 29.93
C LYS A 48 0.18 39.20 29.08
N HIS A 49 -1.15 39.25 28.93
CA HIS A 49 -1.83 40.30 28.19
C HIS A 49 -1.81 41.64 28.93
N ASP A 50 -1.97 41.60 30.26
CA ASP A 50 -1.96 42.78 31.14
C ASP A 50 -0.55 43.30 31.44
N ALA A 51 0.49 42.51 31.16
CA ALA A 51 1.88 42.96 31.30
C ALA A 51 2.20 44.08 30.29
N PRO A 52 2.91 45.15 30.70
CA PRO A 52 3.27 46.25 29.79
C PRO A 52 4.09 45.72 28.61
N LYS A 53 3.65 46.02 27.37
CA LYS A 53 4.38 45.67 26.14
C LYS A 53 5.80 46.23 26.21
N LYS A 54 6.78 45.36 26.41
CA LYS A 54 8.19 45.71 26.26
C LYS A 54 8.49 46.04 24.78
N PRO A 55 9.42 46.96 24.48
CA PRO A 55 9.87 47.18 23.11
C PRO A 55 10.39 45.87 22.52
N ASP A 56 10.28 45.68 21.20
CA ASP A 56 10.78 44.50 20.48
C ASP A 56 12.24 44.19 20.89
N GLU A 57 12.42 43.26 21.82
CA GLU A 57 13.73 42.74 22.19
C GLU A 57 14.26 41.95 21.00
N LYS A 58 15.49 42.25 20.57
CA LYS A 58 16.20 41.44 19.58
C LYS A 58 16.16 39.97 20.01
N PRO A 59 15.98 39.01 19.08
CA PRO A 59 15.95 37.60 19.44
C PRO A 59 17.20 37.24 20.24
N LYS A 60 17.01 36.72 21.46
CA LYS A 60 18.10 36.29 22.34
C LYS A 60 19.00 35.29 21.61
N ASP A 61 20.31 35.43 21.83
CA ASP A 61 21.34 34.55 21.28
C ASP A 61 20.99 33.09 21.64
N PRO A 62 21.06 32.10 20.72
CA PRO A 62 20.69 30.72 21.01
C PRO A 62 21.38 30.10 22.23
N LYS A 63 22.51 30.67 22.67
CA LYS A 63 23.27 30.26 23.86
C LYS A 63 22.65 30.72 25.20
N GLU A 64 21.64 31.59 25.19
CA GLU A 64 20.98 32.13 26.40
C GLU A 64 19.60 31.51 26.69
N ARG A 65 19.16 30.51 25.92
CA ARG A 65 17.89 29.82 26.19
C ARG A 65 18.06 28.89 27.38
N GLU A 66 17.17 29.00 28.37
CA GLU A 66 17.14 28.05 29.47
C GLU A 66 17.01 26.62 28.93
N PRO A 67 17.72 25.64 29.51
CA PRO A 67 17.59 24.24 29.10
C PRO A 67 16.14 23.78 29.18
N ILE A 68 15.70 23.01 28.18
CA ILE A 68 14.39 22.33 28.24
C ILE A 68 14.40 21.42 29.47
N GLN A 69 13.47 21.65 30.38
CA GLN A 69 13.28 20.82 31.56
C GLN A 69 12.20 19.78 31.27
N ILE A 70 12.55 18.51 31.42
CA ILE A 70 11.67 17.37 31.22
C ILE A 70 11.65 16.56 32.51
N ASP A 71 10.47 16.43 33.10
CA ASP A 71 10.26 15.48 34.18
C ASP A 71 10.03 14.11 33.54
N PHE A 72 10.88 13.11 33.79
CA PHE A 72 10.72 11.77 33.18
C PHE A 72 9.90 10.81 34.03
N GLU A 73 9.77 11.08 35.33
CA GLU A 73 8.95 10.31 36.25
C GLU A 73 7.49 10.31 35.76
N ASP A 74 6.92 9.11 35.63
CA ASP A 74 5.56 8.82 35.17
C ASP A 74 5.08 9.64 33.95
N ILE A 75 6.02 9.98 33.05
CA ILE A 75 5.72 10.80 31.86
C ILE A 75 4.70 10.12 30.92
N HIS A 76 4.60 8.79 30.99
CA HIS A 76 3.64 8.01 30.22
C HIS A 76 2.18 8.25 30.66
N ASP A 77 1.94 8.59 31.93
CA ASP A 77 0.61 8.88 32.48
C ASP A 77 0.07 10.25 32.06
N ARG A 78 0.97 11.17 31.67
CA ARG A 78 0.62 12.50 31.15
C ARG A 78 0.22 12.50 29.68
N VAL A 79 0.32 11.36 28.99
CA VAL A 79 -0.04 11.28 27.57
C VAL A 79 -1.57 11.30 27.40
N ARG A 80 -2.07 12.35 26.75
CA ARG A 80 -3.48 12.54 26.43
C ARG A 80 -3.72 12.28 24.94
N GLN A 81 -4.70 11.43 24.63
CA GLN A 81 -5.15 11.25 23.25
C GLN A 81 -6.09 12.39 22.86
N VAL A 82 -5.67 13.19 21.88
CA VAL A 82 -6.40 14.37 21.41
C VAL A 82 -7.43 13.98 20.35
N THR A 83 -7.11 13.03 19.46
CA THR A 83 -7.98 12.62 18.34
C THR A 83 -8.24 11.12 18.27
N ARG A 84 -9.36 10.71 17.63
CA ARG A 84 -9.82 9.30 17.51
C ARG A 84 -10.47 8.99 16.16
N TYR A 85 -9.78 9.20 15.05
CA TYR A 85 -10.35 9.06 13.71
C TYR A 85 -10.09 7.71 13.04
N VAL A 86 -11.09 7.20 12.33
CA VAL A 86 -11.01 5.99 11.49
C VAL A 86 -10.16 6.19 10.22
N GLY A 87 -9.94 7.44 9.79
CA GLY A 87 -8.96 7.77 8.73
C GLY A 87 -7.56 8.12 9.25
N GLY A 88 -7.40 8.21 10.58
CA GLY A 88 -6.17 8.64 11.23
C GLY A 88 -5.73 10.06 10.88
N VAL A 89 -4.55 10.42 11.37
CA VAL A 89 -3.85 11.67 11.15
C VAL A 89 -2.50 11.33 10.54
N GLN A 90 -2.19 11.91 9.38
CA GLN A 90 -0.97 11.57 8.64
C GLN A 90 0.20 12.52 8.94
N GLU A 91 -0.08 13.73 9.43
CA GLU A 91 0.91 14.76 9.75
C GLU A 91 0.33 15.70 10.81
N LEU A 92 1.17 16.22 11.70
CA LEU A 92 0.80 17.25 12.67
C LEU A 92 1.89 18.31 12.79
N ALA A 93 1.50 19.49 13.26
CA ALA A 93 2.38 20.55 13.75
C ALA A 93 1.74 21.20 14.98
N LEU A 94 2.52 21.29 16.06
CA LEU A 94 2.13 21.99 17.29
C LEU A 94 2.42 23.49 17.15
N SER A 95 1.51 24.33 17.63
CA SER A 95 1.69 25.78 17.64
C SER A 95 2.85 26.20 18.56
N PRO A 96 3.47 27.38 18.35
CA PRO A 96 4.62 27.81 19.15
C PRO A 96 4.33 27.86 20.67
N ASP A 97 3.12 28.21 21.06
CA ASP A 97 2.64 28.26 22.44
C ASP A 97 2.18 26.89 23.01
N GLY A 98 2.21 25.83 22.20
CA GLY A 98 1.78 24.49 22.60
C GLY A 98 0.27 24.29 22.68
N LYS A 99 -0.55 25.28 22.34
CA LYS A 99 -2.01 25.22 22.62
C LYS A 99 -2.85 24.62 21.52
N LYS A 100 -2.38 24.66 20.28
CA LYS A 100 -3.13 24.25 19.09
C LYS A 100 -2.33 23.30 18.24
N ILE A 101 -3.03 22.33 17.66
CA ILE A 101 -2.43 21.30 16.82
C ILE A 101 -3.07 21.41 15.44
N ALA A 102 -2.26 21.80 14.46
CA ALA A 102 -2.64 21.72 13.05
C ALA A 102 -2.32 20.32 12.55
N PHE A 103 -3.23 19.68 11.82
CA PHE A 103 -3.02 18.32 11.37
C PHE A 103 -3.71 18.02 10.04
N ARG A 104 -3.18 17.04 9.32
CA ARG A 104 -3.78 16.49 8.11
C ARG A 104 -4.57 15.24 8.43
N SER A 105 -5.82 15.18 7.97
CA SER A 105 -6.61 13.96 7.99
C SER A 105 -7.52 13.85 6.78
N ASN A 106 -7.92 12.63 6.46
CA ASN A 106 -8.95 12.28 5.47
C ASN A 106 -10.18 11.63 6.12
N TYR A 107 -10.36 11.77 7.44
CA TYR A 107 -11.45 11.09 8.17
C TYR A 107 -12.85 11.50 7.71
N GLN A 108 -13.00 12.66 7.07
CA GLN A 108 -14.24 13.12 6.42
C GLN A 108 -14.22 12.91 4.89
N GLY A 109 -13.49 11.90 4.40
CA GLY A 109 -13.48 11.46 2.99
C GLY A 109 -12.46 12.14 2.08
N GLN A 110 -12.00 13.36 2.39
CA GLN A 110 -10.98 14.07 1.63
C GLN A 110 -9.83 14.51 2.54
N SER A 111 -8.60 14.48 2.02
CA SER A 111 -7.41 14.90 2.78
C SER A 111 -7.35 16.42 2.89
N ASP A 112 -7.51 16.93 4.10
CA ASP A 112 -7.61 18.36 4.38
C ASP A 112 -6.91 18.74 5.70
N LEU A 113 -6.75 20.06 5.90
CA LEU A 113 -6.14 20.64 7.08
C LEU A 113 -7.19 20.89 8.15
N TYR A 114 -6.85 20.53 9.38
CA TYR A 114 -7.65 20.72 10.57
C TYR A 114 -6.81 21.39 11.65
N VAL A 115 -7.47 22.06 12.59
CA VAL A 115 -6.88 22.56 13.84
C VAL A 115 -7.74 22.10 15.00
N VAL A 116 -7.10 21.67 16.08
CA VAL A 116 -7.73 21.31 17.35
C VAL A 116 -6.91 21.89 18.50
N ASP A 117 -7.55 22.18 19.62
CA ASP A 117 -6.83 22.56 20.83
C ASP A 117 -6.15 21.33 21.46
N TRP A 118 -5.13 21.54 22.29
CA TRP A 118 -4.33 20.48 22.90
C TRP A 118 -5.15 19.48 23.73
N ASP A 119 -6.33 19.89 24.21
CA ASP A 119 -7.26 19.08 25.00
C ASP A 119 -8.32 18.34 24.15
N GLY A 120 -8.26 18.48 22.82
CA GLY A 120 -9.22 17.91 21.89
C GLY A 120 -10.43 18.81 21.61
N GLY A 121 -10.51 19.99 22.23
CA GLY A 121 -11.58 20.96 22.02
C GLY A 121 -11.45 21.77 20.72
N ASN A 122 -12.52 22.49 20.38
CA ASN A 122 -12.58 23.50 19.31
C ASN A 122 -12.03 23.05 17.94
N GLU A 123 -12.24 21.77 17.59
CA GLU A 123 -11.81 21.24 16.30
C GLU A 123 -12.48 21.99 15.14
N ARG A 124 -11.68 22.42 14.17
CA ARG A 124 -12.14 23.09 12.96
C ARG A 124 -11.42 22.57 11.73
N ARG A 125 -12.18 22.30 10.67
CA ARG A 125 -11.67 22.02 9.33
C ARG A 125 -11.35 23.34 8.63
N LEU A 126 -10.10 23.50 8.21
CA LEU A 126 -9.57 24.73 7.62
C LEU A 126 -9.54 24.72 6.08
N THR A 127 -9.50 23.53 5.47
CA THR A 127 -9.56 23.38 4.00
C THR A 127 -10.61 22.36 3.57
N THR A 128 -11.06 22.46 2.32
CA THR A 128 -12.02 21.52 1.71
C THR A 128 -11.59 21.19 0.28
N GLY A 129 -12.22 20.19 -0.34
CA GLY A 129 -11.98 19.82 -1.74
C GLY A 129 -10.73 18.97 -1.95
N GLY A 130 -10.17 18.37 -0.88
CA GLY A 130 -8.95 17.58 -0.96
C GLY A 130 -7.75 18.46 -1.26
N ALA A 131 -7.51 19.47 -0.41
CA ALA A 131 -6.33 20.32 -0.51
C ALA A 131 -5.03 19.52 -0.37
N SER A 132 -5.08 18.39 0.37
CA SER A 132 -3.96 17.48 0.61
C SER A 132 -2.72 18.22 1.12
N PRO A 133 -2.82 18.94 2.26
CA PRO A 133 -1.70 19.71 2.81
C PRO A 133 -0.49 18.81 3.09
N SER A 134 0.71 19.38 3.10
CA SER A 134 1.94 18.70 3.51
C SER A 134 2.94 19.74 4.03
N ASP A 135 3.94 19.32 4.80
CA ASP A 135 4.92 20.21 5.44
C ASP A 135 4.24 21.34 6.24
N ILE A 136 3.32 20.94 7.12
CA ILE A 136 2.54 21.87 7.94
C ILE A 136 3.47 22.57 8.94
N ARG A 137 3.39 23.89 9.00
CA ARG A 137 4.17 24.75 9.90
C ARG A 137 3.31 25.88 10.43
N TRP A 138 3.56 26.29 11.67
CA TRP A 138 2.98 27.50 12.24
C TRP A 138 3.90 28.69 12.01
N SER A 139 3.32 29.88 11.83
CA SER A 139 4.07 31.13 11.94
C SER A 139 4.59 31.31 13.38
N ALA A 140 5.65 32.10 13.55
CA ALA A 140 6.28 32.30 14.87
C ALA A 140 5.33 32.92 15.91
N ASP A 141 4.35 33.71 15.46
CA ASP A 141 3.31 34.31 16.30
C ASP A 141 2.09 33.40 16.53
N GLY A 142 2.06 32.19 15.93
CA GLY A 142 0.95 31.24 16.07
C GLY A 142 -0.33 31.63 15.32
N ASN A 143 -0.37 32.74 14.59
CA ASN A 143 -1.59 33.23 13.95
C ASN A 143 -1.89 32.59 12.58
N GLN A 144 -0.86 32.09 11.90
CA GLN A 144 -0.95 31.52 10.57
C GLN A 144 -0.41 30.10 10.50
N ILE A 145 -0.96 29.33 9.57
CA ILE A 145 -0.48 27.99 9.21
C ILE A 145 -0.01 28.04 7.76
N LEU A 146 1.24 27.65 7.55
CA LEU A 146 1.87 27.49 6.25
C LEU A 146 1.93 25.99 5.91
N PHE A 147 1.69 25.65 4.66
CA PHE A 147 1.71 24.27 4.17
C PHE A 147 1.89 24.24 2.65
N LEU A 148 2.32 23.10 2.12
CA LEU A 148 2.31 22.80 0.70
C LEU A 148 0.95 22.21 0.31
N SER A 149 0.32 22.79 -0.71
CA SER A 149 -0.90 22.27 -1.35
C SER A 149 -0.59 21.94 -2.79
N ARG A 150 -0.53 20.65 -3.13
CA ARG A 150 -0.16 20.16 -4.48
C ARG A 150 1.12 20.82 -5.02
N GLY A 151 2.12 20.97 -4.16
CA GLY A 151 3.42 21.59 -4.48
C GLY A 151 3.47 23.12 -4.42
N ARG A 152 2.35 23.82 -4.17
CA ARG A 152 2.32 25.28 -4.02
C ARG A 152 2.39 25.69 -2.55
N ILE A 153 3.20 26.70 -2.24
CA ILE A 153 3.27 27.28 -0.89
C ILE A 153 1.95 27.99 -0.60
N SER A 154 1.25 27.54 0.41
CA SER A 154 -0.05 28.04 0.83
C SER A 154 -0.02 28.46 2.29
N ARG A 155 -0.84 29.44 2.64
CA ARG A 155 -1.04 29.89 4.02
C ARG A 155 -2.50 30.24 4.29
N LEU A 156 -2.92 30.13 5.54
CA LEU A 156 -4.15 30.75 6.03
C LEU A 156 -4.04 31.09 7.52
N LEU A 157 -5.03 31.82 8.05
CA LEU A 157 -5.15 32.07 9.48
C LEU A 157 -5.58 30.80 10.23
N ALA A 158 -5.02 30.58 11.40
CA ALA A 158 -5.43 29.49 12.31
C ALA A 158 -6.86 29.63 12.82
N ALA A 159 -7.43 30.84 12.73
CA ALA A 159 -8.83 31.11 13.01
C ALA A 159 -9.78 30.68 11.87
N GLY A 160 -9.25 30.30 10.70
CA GLY A 160 -10.01 30.05 9.47
C GLY A 160 -9.94 31.23 8.49
N GLY A 161 -10.44 31.01 7.28
CA GLY A 161 -10.41 31.99 6.19
C GLY A 161 -10.06 31.35 4.85
N SER A 162 -9.84 32.18 3.82
CA SER A 162 -9.43 31.71 2.51
C SER A 162 -7.95 31.33 2.49
N VAL A 163 -7.64 30.25 1.77
CA VAL A 163 -6.25 29.85 1.49
C VAL A 163 -5.61 30.88 0.58
N GLN A 164 -4.50 31.47 1.01
CA GLN A 164 -3.66 32.34 0.20
C GLN A 164 -2.50 31.54 -0.36
N THR A 165 -2.40 31.49 -1.69
CA THR A 165 -1.25 30.88 -2.35
C THR A 165 -0.15 31.92 -2.53
N THR A 166 1.08 31.55 -2.21
CA THR A 166 2.27 32.38 -2.45
C THR A 166 2.98 31.81 -3.67
N ASP A 167 2.89 32.54 -4.77
CA ASP A 167 3.72 32.25 -5.93
C ASP A 167 5.14 32.77 -5.67
N PHE A 168 6.12 31.98 -6.05
CA PHE A 168 7.51 32.39 -6.03
C PHE A 168 8.19 31.87 -7.28
N THR A 169 9.17 32.63 -7.75
CA THR A 169 10.07 32.21 -8.82
C THR A 169 11.47 32.23 -8.24
N ALA A 170 12.14 31.09 -8.26
CA ALA A 170 13.55 30.98 -7.91
C ALA A 170 14.32 30.51 -9.15
N GLN A 171 15.45 31.14 -9.42
CA GLN A 171 16.41 30.63 -10.40
C GLN A 171 17.47 29.82 -9.67
N MET A 172 17.68 28.59 -10.13
CA MET A 172 18.71 27.70 -9.61
C MET A 172 19.65 27.32 -10.75
N ARG A 173 20.96 27.45 -10.52
CA ARG A 173 21.99 26.89 -11.39
C ARG A 173 22.46 25.58 -10.78
N VAL A 174 22.32 24.49 -11.52
CA VAL A 174 22.76 23.16 -11.09
C VAL A 174 23.98 22.76 -11.89
N ASP A 175 25.05 22.38 -11.20
CA ASP A 175 26.15 21.63 -11.79
C ASP A 175 25.77 20.14 -11.78
N LEU A 176 25.35 19.62 -12.94
CA LEU A 176 24.85 18.25 -13.06
C LEU A 176 25.93 17.21 -12.79
N ALA A 177 27.20 17.50 -13.11
CA ALA A 177 28.29 16.57 -12.84
C ALA A 177 28.50 16.45 -11.32
N ALA A 178 28.57 17.59 -10.63
CA ALA A 178 28.70 17.62 -9.18
C ALA A 178 27.47 17.03 -8.45
N GLU A 179 26.26 17.31 -8.94
CA GLU A 179 25.01 16.73 -8.39
C GLU A 179 25.03 15.19 -8.53
N ARG A 180 25.40 14.66 -9.70
CA ARG A 180 25.48 13.20 -9.93
C ARG A 180 26.52 12.54 -9.04
N GLU A 181 27.70 13.14 -8.85
CA GLU A 181 28.69 12.65 -7.90
C GLU A 181 28.15 12.58 -6.48
N TYR A 182 27.48 13.65 -6.02
CA TYR A 182 26.85 13.67 -4.71
C TYR A 182 25.76 12.61 -4.56
N ILE A 183 24.87 12.48 -5.55
CA ILE A 183 23.77 11.51 -5.52
C ILE A 183 24.32 10.08 -5.52
N TYR A 184 25.33 9.78 -6.32
CA TYR A 184 26.02 8.49 -6.33
C TYR A 184 26.57 8.14 -4.93
N ASP A 185 27.32 9.06 -4.32
CA ASP A 185 27.86 8.88 -2.97
C ASP A 185 26.75 8.78 -1.92
N ALA A 186 25.62 9.49 -2.09
CA ALA A 186 24.48 9.42 -1.19
C ALA A 186 23.74 8.07 -1.28
N VAL A 187 23.59 7.50 -2.48
CA VAL A 187 23.06 6.14 -2.69
C VAL A 187 23.95 5.13 -1.98
N TRP A 188 25.25 5.14 -2.29
CA TRP A 188 26.22 4.22 -1.69
C TRP A 188 26.22 4.31 -0.15
N ARG A 189 26.30 5.53 0.38
CA ARG A 189 26.33 5.79 1.84
C ARG A 189 25.04 5.36 2.52
N THR A 190 23.90 5.51 1.86
CA THR A 190 22.62 5.07 2.44
C THR A 190 22.63 3.57 2.67
N LEU A 191 23.04 2.78 1.67
CA LEU A 191 23.15 1.33 1.86
C LEU A 191 24.26 0.95 2.84
N ASN A 192 25.39 1.66 2.82
CA ASN A 192 26.46 1.40 3.78
C ASN A 192 26.00 1.55 5.25
N GLN A 193 25.01 2.41 5.51
CA GLN A 193 24.49 2.65 6.86
C GLN A 193 23.34 1.73 7.27
N VAL A 194 22.57 1.25 6.30
CA VAL A 194 21.27 0.60 6.59
C VAL A 194 21.15 -0.80 6.04
N PHE A 195 22.11 -1.31 5.25
CA PHE A 195 21.99 -2.66 4.69
C PHE A 195 21.97 -3.71 5.81
N TYR A 196 21.03 -4.66 5.72
CA TYR A 196 20.72 -5.55 6.85
C TYR A 196 21.85 -6.53 7.21
N ASP A 197 22.69 -6.93 6.25
CA ASP A 197 23.87 -7.76 6.48
C ASP A 197 25.12 -6.88 6.45
N GLU A 198 25.77 -6.70 7.60
CA GLU A 198 26.96 -5.87 7.75
C GLU A 198 28.14 -6.29 6.83
N ARG A 199 28.11 -7.53 6.32
CA ARG A 199 29.12 -8.04 5.38
C ARG A 199 28.73 -7.85 3.92
N PHE A 200 27.59 -7.23 3.63
CA PHE A 200 27.09 -6.97 2.28
C PHE A 200 27.04 -8.23 1.40
N HIS A 201 26.60 -9.37 1.95
CA HIS A 201 26.63 -10.68 1.30
C HIS A 201 28.02 -11.13 0.81
N GLY A 202 29.08 -10.64 1.46
CA GLY A 202 30.47 -10.91 1.10
C GLY A 202 31.05 -9.93 0.07
N THR A 203 30.26 -8.97 -0.43
CA THR A 203 30.72 -7.95 -1.36
C THR A 203 31.57 -6.90 -0.64
N ASN A 204 32.74 -6.57 -1.19
CA ASN A 204 33.53 -5.43 -0.72
C ASN A 204 32.85 -4.12 -1.15
N TRP A 205 31.94 -3.63 -0.31
CA TRP A 205 31.09 -2.50 -0.64
C TRP A 205 31.87 -1.19 -0.87
N GLU A 206 32.95 -0.97 -0.12
CA GLU A 206 33.83 0.18 -0.34
C GLU A 206 34.53 0.11 -1.71
N ALA A 207 35.00 -1.07 -2.12
CA ALA A 207 35.59 -1.23 -3.45
C ALA A 207 34.57 -0.98 -4.57
N MET A 208 33.30 -1.34 -4.37
CA MET A 208 32.24 -1.08 -5.36
C MET A 208 31.98 0.42 -5.53
N ARG A 209 32.12 1.22 -4.47
CA ARG A 209 32.08 2.68 -4.56
C ARG A 209 33.14 3.22 -5.53
N GLY A 210 34.37 2.75 -5.40
CA GLY A 210 35.47 3.18 -6.27
C GLY A 210 35.26 2.74 -7.72
N LYS A 211 34.90 1.46 -7.91
CA LYS A 211 34.71 0.85 -9.23
C LYS A 211 33.70 1.62 -10.08
N TYR A 212 32.52 1.92 -9.53
CA TYR A 212 31.45 2.53 -10.33
C TYR A 212 31.52 4.06 -10.39
N ARG A 213 32.15 4.72 -9.40
CA ARG A 213 32.43 6.16 -9.47
C ARG A 213 33.28 6.53 -10.69
N ALA A 214 34.18 5.65 -11.13
CA ALA A 214 35.05 5.88 -12.28
C ALA A 214 34.29 6.12 -13.61
N TYR A 215 33.01 5.74 -13.70
CA TYR A 215 32.19 5.98 -14.89
C TYR A 215 31.53 7.36 -14.91
N LEU A 216 31.42 8.06 -13.78
CA LEU A 216 30.70 9.33 -13.67
C LEU A 216 31.18 10.43 -14.65
N PRO A 217 32.48 10.58 -14.96
CA PRO A 217 32.94 11.56 -15.96
C PRO A 217 32.39 11.34 -17.38
N TYR A 218 31.90 10.13 -17.69
CA TYR A 218 31.35 9.77 -19.00
C TYR A 218 29.82 9.82 -19.05
N VAL A 219 29.17 10.15 -17.93
CA VAL A 219 27.70 10.17 -17.81
C VAL A 219 27.17 11.51 -18.30
N THR A 220 26.52 11.50 -19.46
CA THR A 220 25.89 12.69 -20.06
C THR A 220 24.40 12.74 -19.77
N GLU A 221 23.70 11.60 -19.77
CA GLU A 221 22.25 11.51 -19.55
C GLU A 221 21.85 10.88 -18.20
N ASP A 222 20.64 11.16 -17.73
CA ASP A 222 20.10 10.58 -16.48
C ASP A 222 19.89 9.07 -16.57
N ARG A 223 19.68 8.57 -17.80
CA ARG A 223 19.63 7.13 -18.07
C ARG A 223 20.98 6.47 -17.81
N ASP A 224 22.08 7.07 -18.26
CA ASP A 224 23.44 6.56 -18.05
C ASP A 224 23.79 6.59 -16.57
N PHE A 225 23.43 7.68 -15.87
CA PHE A 225 23.59 7.78 -14.43
C PHE A 225 22.86 6.66 -13.70
N SER A 226 21.59 6.44 -14.05
CA SER A 226 20.77 5.37 -13.47
C SER A 226 21.39 3.99 -13.72
N ALA A 227 21.93 3.75 -14.92
CA ALA A 227 22.61 2.50 -15.24
C ALA A 227 23.85 2.27 -14.34
N VAL A 228 24.68 3.29 -14.14
CA VAL A 228 25.85 3.21 -13.23
C VAL A 228 25.41 2.87 -11.80
N VAL A 229 24.37 3.54 -11.31
CA VAL A 229 23.81 3.26 -9.98
C VAL A 229 23.27 1.83 -9.90
N TYR A 230 22.50 1.37 -10.90
CA TYR A 230 21.96 0.00 -10.91
C TYR A 230 23.05 -1.07 -10.96
N MET A 231 24.12 -0.85 -11.73
CA MET A 231 25.25 -1.79 -11.75
C MET A 231 25.93 -1.88 -10.37
N MET A 232 26.14 -0.75 -9.69
CA MET A 232 26.66 -0.75 -8.32
C MET A 232 25.74 -1.51 -7.35
N LEU A 233 24.42 -1.24 -7.40
CA LEU A 233 23.45 -1.90 -6.52
C LEU A 233 23.36 -3.41 -6.80
N GLY A 234 23.54 -3.83 -8.05
CA GLY A 234 23.50 -5.24 -8.46
C GLY A 234 24.57 -6.11 -7.81
N GLU A 235 25.72 -5.53 -7.44
CA GLU A 235 26.82 -6.25 -6.76
C GLU A 235 26.45 -6.77 -5.37
N LEU A 236 25.38 -6.25 -4.76
CA LEU A 236 24.90 -6.72 -3.46
C LEU A 236 24.19 -8.08 -3.56
N ASN A 237 23.81 -8.51 -4.77
CA ASN A 237 23.06 -9.75 -5.00
C ASN A 237 21.91 -9.90 -3.99
N SER A 238 21.09 -8.86 -3.88
CA SER A 238 20.08 -8.71 -2.84
C SER A 238 18.77 -8.27 -3.45
N SER A 239 17.67 -8.75 -2.90
CA SER A 239 16.34 -8.20 -3.10
C SER A 239 16.21 -6.82 -2.43
N HIS A 240 15.14 -6.09 -2.76
CA HIS A 240 14.79 -4.82 -2.12
C HIS A 240 15.86 -3.70 -2.16
N VAL A 241 16.90 -3.85 -2.98
CA VAL A 241 17.79 -2.77 -3.40
C VAL A 241 17.18 -2.10 -4.63
N GLY A 242 17.28 -0.78 -4.70
CA GLY A 242 16.72 -0.07 -5.84
C GLY A 242 16.99 1.42 -5.77
N PHE A 243 17.02 2.03 -6.95
CA PHE A 243 17.09 3.47 -7.14
C PHE A 243 15.92 3.88 -8.02
N THR A 244 15.31 5.01 -7.72
CA THR A 244 14.30 5.62 -8.58
C THR A 244 14.84 6.99 -8.97
N PRO A 245 15.15 7.21 -10.25
CA PRO A 245 15.68 8.49 -10.70
C PRO A 245 14.65 9.60 -10.49
N ARG A 246 15.13 10.85 -10.51
CA ARG A 246 14.25 12.02 -10.46
C ARG A 246 13.23 11.94 -11.60
N GLN A 247 11.96 12.15 -11.28
CA GLN A 247 10.91 12.15 -12.30
C GLN A 247 10.92 13.48 -13.04
N THR A 248 11.03 13.43 -14.37
CA THR A 248 10.63 14.54 -15.23
C THR A 248 9.17 14.34 -15.61
N SER A 249 8.30 15.27 -15.24
CA SER A 249 6.90 15.19 -15.62
C SER A 249 6.79 15.28 -17.15
N ASN A 250 6.13 14.29 -17.77
CA ASN A 250 5.66 14.41 -19.16
C ASN A 250 4.17 14.82 -19.15
N PRO A 251 3.85 16.12 -19.27
CA PRO A 251 2.48 16.59 -19.20
C PRO A 251 1.58 16.13 -20.37
N GLU A 252 2.14 15.50 -21.40
CA GLU A 252 1.40 15.09 -22.61
C GLU A 252 1.02 13.59 -22.66
N SER A 253 1.21 12.84 -21.59
CA SER A 253 0.91 11.39 -21.61
C SER A 253 -0.61 11.12 -21.67
N THR A 254 -1.14 10.87 -22.86
CA THR A 254 -2.50 10.36 -23.08
C THR A 254 -2.54 8.83 -23.01
N GLU A 255 -3.52 8.29 -22.28
CA GLU A 255 -3.67 6.84 -22.14
C GLU A 255 -4.38 6.19 -23.34
N THR A 256 -4.05 4.93 -23.61
CA THR A 256 -4.75 4.11 -24.61
C THR A 256 -6.01 3.49 -24.00
N GLY A 257 -7.15 3.70 -24.63
CA GLY A 257 -8.45 3.19 -24.22
C GLY A 257 -8.56 1.68 -24.35
N MET A 258 -9.06 1.03 -23.30
CA MET A 258 -9.31 -0.41 -23.26
C MET A 258 -10.81 -0.68 -23.43
N LEU A 259 -11.18 -1.45 -24.45
CA LEU A 259 -12.58 -1.77 -24.76
C LEU A 259 -13.20 -2.73 -23.74
N GLY A 260 -12.40 -3.59 -23.12
CA GLY A 260 -12.89 -4.70 -22.29
C GLY A 260 -12.78 -6.08 -22.93
N VAL A 261 -11.99 -6.22 -24.00
CA VAL A 261 -11.82 -7.48 -24.76
C VAL A 261 -10.38 -7.96 -24.76
N VAL A 262 -10.20 -9.27 -24.88
CA VAL A 262 -8.95 -9.92 -25.25
C VAL A 262 -9.08 -10.35 -26.70
N TRP A 263 -8.11 -9.94 -27.52
CA TRP A 263 -8.04 -10.29 -28.94
C TRP A 263 -7.47 -11.69 -29.10
N ALA A 264 -8.00 -12.47 -30.04
CA ALA A 264 -7.34 -13.71 -30.44
C ALA A 264 -5.95 -13.41 -31.00
N ASN A 265 -5.00 -14.33 -30.78
CA ASN A 265 -3.65 -14.24 -31.34
C ASN A 265 -3.60 -14.63 -32.83
N THR A 266 -4.58 -14.19 -33.61
CA THR A 266 -4.68 -14.41 -35.07
C THR A 266 -5.11 -13.12 -35.76
N ARG A 267 -4.58 -12.90 -36.96
CA ARG A 267 -4.87 -11.71 -37.79
C ARG A 267 -5.55 -12.08 -39.11
N GLU A 268 -6.02 -13.32 -39.21
CA GLU A 268 -6.70 -13.82 -40.41
C GLU A 268 -8.10 -13.21 -40.55
N GLY A 269 -8.49 -12.91 -41.78
CA GLY A 269 -9.77 -12.31 -42.12
C GLY A 269 -9.85 -10.80 -41.87
N GLU A 270 -10.98 -10.21 -42.23
CA GLU A 270 -11.27 -8.80 -41.97
C GLU A 270 -11.51 -8.56 -40.47
N GLY A 271 -10.97 -7.46 -39.94
CA GLY A 271 -11.13 -7.07 -38.54
C GLY A 271 -10.36 -7.91 -37.51
N LEU A 272 -10.63 -7.64 -36.23
CA LEU A 272 -10.01 -8.33 -35.10
C LEU A 272 -11.01 -9.22 -34.37
N LEU A 273 -10.65 -10.48 -34.19
CA LEU A 273 -11.45 -11.47 -33.48
C LEU A 273 -11.38 -11.26 -31.96
N ILE A 274 -12.55 -11.20 -31.32
CA ILE A 274 -12.69 -11.19 -29.88
C ILE A 274 -12.57 -12.62 -29.37
N GLU A 275 -11.52 -12.91 -28.61
CA GLU A 275 -11.33 -14.20 -27.94
C GLU A 275 -12.10 -14.25 -26.61
N THR A 276 -12.06 -13.16 -25.84
CA THR A 276 -12.73 -13.10 -24.54
C THR A 276 -13.26 -11.69 -24.30
N VAL A 277 -14.45 -11.63 -23.71
CA VAL A 277 -15.03 -10.39 -23.17
C VAL A 277 -14.87 -10.42 -21.66
N ILE A 278 -14.22 -9.40 -21.10
CA ILE A 278 -13.94 -9.34 -19.66
C ILE A 278 -15.18 -8.78 -18.94
N PRO A 279 -15.74 -9.48 -17.93
CA PRO A 279 -16.86 -8.97 -17.15
C PRO A 279 -16.57 -7.61 -16.49
N ASN A 280 -17.63 -6.85 -16.18
CA ASN A 280 -17.54 -5.52 -15.55
C ASN A 280 -16.72 -4.50 -16.34
N THR A 281 -16.70 -4.63 -17.68
CA THR A 281 -16.06 -3.68 -18.60
C THR A 281 -17.07 -3.11 -19.60
N PRO A 282 -16.74 -2.04 -20.35
CA PRO A 282 -17.64 -1.48 -21.34
C PRO A 282 -18.13 -2.50 -22.39
N ALA A 283 -17.26 -3.41 -22.83
CA ALA A 283 -17.60 -4.49 -23.76
C ALA A 283 -18.71 -5.43 -23.25
N ALA A 284 -18.76 -5.68 -21.94
CA ALA A 284 -19.70 -6.60 -21.30
C ALA A 284 -21.03 -5.96 -20.88
N ARG A 285 -21.19 -4.64 -21.05
CA ARG A 285 -22.44 -3.95 -20.69
C ARG A 285 -23.61 -4.49 -21.51
N SER A 286 -24.79 -4.58 -20.92
CA SER A 286 -25.98 -5.13 -21.57
C SER A 286 -26.41 -4.39 -22.84
N ASP A 287 -26.13 -3.09 -22.95
CA ASP A 287 -26.44 -2.27 -24.13
C ASP A 287 -25.37 -2.35 -25.24
N VAL A 288 -24.16 -2.81 -24.91
CA VAL A 288 -23.05 -3.00 -25.86
C VAL A 288 -22.98 -4.47 -26.31
N ASN A 289 -22.97 -5.37 -25.33
CA ASN A 289 -23.09 -6.81 -25.45
C ASN A 289 -22.17 -7.41 -26.53
N LEU A 290 -20.87 -7.09 -26.47
CA LEU A 290 -19.88 -7.81 -27.28
C LEU A 290 -19.80 -9.25 -26.83
N GLN A 291 -19.56 -10.16 -27.76
CA GLN A 291 -19.47 -11.59 -27.50
C GLN A 291 -18.14 -12.18 -28.02
N PRO A 292 -17.58 -13.20 -27.35
CA PRO A 292 -16.53 -14.02 -27.92
C PRO A 292 -16.93 -14.57 -29.30
N GLY A 293 -15.98 -14.58 -30.24
CA GLY A 293 -16.21 -15.02 -31.62
C GLY A 293 -16.64 -13.89 -32.58
N GLU A 294 -17.03 -12.73 -32.07
CA GLU A 294 -17.33 -11.56 -32.92
C GLU A 294 -16.04 -10.88 -33.42
N ARG A 295 -16.15 -10.18 -34.54
CA ARG A 295 -15.05 -9.42 -35.15
C ARG A 295 -15.32 -7.93 -35.11
N ILE A 296 -14.38 -7.15 -34.59
CA ILE A 296 -14.40 -5.69 -34.73
C ILE A 296 -13.80 -5.34 -36.08
N LEU A 297 -14.59 -4.71 -36.94
CA LEU A 297 -14.23 -4.33 -38.31
C LEU A 297 -13.78 -2.88 -38.45
N ALA A 298 -14.21 -2.00 -37.55
CA ALA A 298 -13.83 -0.59 -37.58
C ALA A 298 -13.87 0.04 -36.19
N VAL A 299 -13.05 1.06 -35.98
CA VAL A 299 -13.06 1.94 -34.79
C VAL A 299 -13.21 3.37 -35.27
N ASN A 300 -14.27 4.08 -34.82
CA ASN A 300 -14.59 5.45 -35.22
C ASN A 300 -14.55 5.65 -36.75
N GLY A 301 -15.24 4.76 -37.48
CA GLY A 301 -15.31 4.77 -38.95
C GLY A 301 -14.04 4.30 -39.67
N ARG A 302 -12.90 4.11 -38.98
CA ARG A 302 -11.66 3.59 -39.58
C ARG A 302 -11.66 2.07 -39.60
N ARG A 303 -11.68 1.49 -40.80
CA ARG A 303 -11.65 0.04 -41.03
C ARG A 303 -10.35 -0.58 -40.52
N LEU A 304 -10.48 -1.74 -39.86
CA LEU A 304 -9.38 -2.55 -39.37
C LEU A 304 -8.96 -3.55 -40.46
N THR A 305 -7.81 -3.28 -41.07
CA THR A 305 -7.11 -4.19 -41.99
C THR A 305 -6.10 -5.07 -41.23
N PRO A 306 -5.53 -6.11 -41.84
CA PRO A 306 -4.48 -6.93 -41.22
C PRO A 306 -3.27 -6.13 -40.72
N THR A 307 -2.97 -4.98 -41.33
CA THR A 307 -1.85 -4.10 -40.96
C THR A 307 -2.26 -2.96 -40.02
N THR A 308 -3.55 -2.82 -39.70
CA THR A 308 -4.01 -1.74 -38.83
C THR A 308 -3.58 -1.98 -37.38
N ASN A 309 -2.88 -0.99 -36.81
CA ASN A 309 -2.60 -0.94 -35.39
C ASN A 309 -3.82 -0.41 -34.62
N VAL A 310 -4.66 -1.32 -34.12
CA VAL A 310 -5.84 -0.96 -33.31
C VAL A 310 -5.49 -0.07 -32.11
N TRP A 311 -4.31 -0.24 -31.51
CA TRP A 311 -3.90 0.54 -30.35
C TRP A 311 -3.69 2.01 -30.68
N GLN A 312 -3.28 2.33 -31.91
CA GLN A 312 -3.18 3.70 -32.38
C GLN A 312 -4.57 4.35 -32.51
N LEU A 313 -5.59 3.58 -32.90
CA LEU A 313 -6.97 4.07 -32.99
C LEU A 313 -7.64 4.24 -31.63
N LEU A 314 -7.15 3.52 -30.62
CA LEU A 314 -7.61 3.61 -29.24
C LEU A 314 -6.76 4.56 -28.38
N HIS A 315 -5.72 5.15 -28.93
CA HIS A 315 -4.89 6.10 -28.19
C HIS A 315 -5.69 7.39 -27.92
N GLY A 316 -5.72 7.84 -26.65
CA GLY A 316 -6.47 9.03 -26.24
C GLY A 316 -7.98 8.85 -26.17
N THR A 317 -8.51 7.61 -26.23
CA THR A 317 -9.96 7.36 -26.20
C THR A 317 -10.52 7.01 -24.82
N VAL A 318 -9.71 7.02 -23.76
CA VAL A 318 -10.20 6.78 -22.39
C VAL A 318 -11.30 7.77 -22.04
N GLY A 319 -12.47 7.27 -21.66
CA GLY A 319 -13.63 8.08 -21.35
C GLY A 319 -14.36 8.65 -22.56
N GLU A 320 -13.81 8.56 -23.78
CA GLU A 320 -14.40 9.12 -24.99
C GLU A 320 -15.39 8.17 -25.67
N LYS A 321 -16.41 8.74 -26.33
CA LYS A 321 -17.41 7.94 -27.04
C LYS A 321 -16.75 7.32 -28.29
N THR A 322 -16.61 6.00 -28.28
CA THR A 322 -15.95 5.23 -29.33
C THR A 322 -16.96 4.32 -30.03
N GLU A 323 -17.10 4.49 -31.34
CA GLU A 323 -17.95 3.68 -32.19
C GLU A 323 -17.17 2.48 -32.74
N LEU A 324 -17.79 1.29 -32.68
CA LEU A 324 -17.24 0.05 -33.21
C LEU A 324 -18.21 -0.54 -34.21
N LEU A 325 -17.72 -0.91 -35.39
CA LEU A 325 -18.44 -1.80 -36.30
C LEU A 325 -18.09 -3.24 -35.96
N VAL A 326 -19.09 -4.06 -35.67
CA VAL A 326 -18.93 -5.44 -35.18
C VAL A 326 -19.65 -6.40 -36.11
N ARG A 327 -19.02 -7.53 -36.43
CA ARG A 327 -19.60 -8.62 -37.19
C ARG A 327 -19.73 -9.86 -36.31
N SER A 328 -20.93 -10.41 -36.21
CA SER A 328 -21.17 -11.68 -35.53
C SER A 328 -20.72 -12.88 -36.36
N PRO A 329 -20.56 -14.08 -35.75
CA PRO A 329 -20.18 -15.29 -36.49
C PRO A 329 -21.12 -15.68 -37.63
N ASP A 330 -22.41 -15.30 -37.56
CA ASP A 330 -23.41 -15.49 -38.62
C ASP A 330 -23.34 -14.43 -39.74
N GLY A 331 -22.35 -13.54 -39.70
CA GLY A 331 -22.08 -12.54 -40.73
C GLY A 331 -22.86 -11.24 -40.59
N LYS A 332 -23.75 -11.09 -39.59
CA LYS A 332 -24.49 -9.84 -39.39
C LYS A 332 -23.59 -8.76 -38.82
N GLU A 333 -23.71 -7.55 -39.37
CA GLU A 333 -22.99 -6.38 -38.89
C GLU A 333 -23.90 -5.49 -38.04
N ARG A 334 -23.32 -4.94 -36.97
CA ARG A 334 -23.96 -3.90 -36.16
C ARG A 334 -22.94 -2.90 -35.66
N THR A 335 -23.40 -1.68 -35.48
CA THR A 335 -22.62 -0.64 -34.81
C THR A 335 -22.94 -0.65 -33.32
N VAL A 336 -21.91 -0.65 -32.49
CA VAL A 336 -22.04 -0.45 -31.04
C VAL A 336 -21.22 0.77 -30.63
N THR A 337 -21.60 1.39 -29.52
CA THR A 337 -20.88 2.53 -28.99
C THR A 337 -20.60 2.34 -27.51
N LEU A 338 -19.36 2.59 -27.10
CA LEU A 338 -18.94 2.47 -25.71
C LEU A 338 -17.94 3.58 -25.34
N ARG A 339 -17.62 3.69 -24.04
CA ARG A 339 -16.53 4.54 -23.56
C ARG A 339 -15.39 3.65 -23.04
N PRO A 340 -14.23 3.60 -23.70
CA PRO A 340 -13.10 2.79 -23.26
C PRO A 340 -12.64 3.20 -21.85
N ILE A 341 -12.16 2.22 -21.08
CA ILE A 341 -11.62 2.43 -19.73
C ILE A 341 -10.09 2.56 -19.75
N SER A 342 -9.50 3.02 -18.66
CA SER A 342 -8.04 3.11 -18.54
C SER A 342 -7.37 1.71 -18.58
N PRO A 343 -6.09 1.61 -18.96
CA PRO A 343 -5.32 0.37 -18.81
C PRO A 343 -5.30 -0.16 -17.38
N ALA A 344 -5.33 0.71 -16.37
CA ALA A 344 -5.37 0.33 -14.96
C ALA A 344 -6.70 -0.34 -14.58
N ASP A 345 -7.83 0.25 -14.97
CA ASP A 345 -9.15 -0.32 -14.71
C ASP A 345 -9.34 -1.65 -15.44
N PHE A 346 -8.82 -1.77 -16.67
CA PHE A 346 -8.88 -3.03 -17.40
C PHE A 346 -8.05 -4.14 -16.74
N ARG A 347 -6.85 -3.83 -16.22
CA ARG A 347 -6.06 -4.78 -15.43
C ARG A 347 -6.82 -5.24 -14.18
N ARG A 348 -7.50 -4.33 -13.48
CA ARG A 348 -8.35 -4.65 -12.32
C ARG A 348 -9.48 -5.59 -12.70
N ALA A 349 -10.23 -5.28 -13.76
CA ALA A 349 -11.33 -6.14 -14.22
C ALA A 349 -10.85 -7.55 -14.65
N ARG A 350 -9.70 -7.65 -15.31
CA ARG A 350 -9.09 -8.95 -15.66
C ARG A 350 -8.73 -9.77 -14.42
N TYR A 351 -8.15 -9.11 -13.42
CA TYR A 351 -7.82 -9.75 -12.16
C TYR A 351 -9.08 -10.28 -11.45
N GLU A 352 -10.12 -9.45 -11.32
CA GLU A 352 -11.38 -9.85 -10.69
C GLU A 352 -12.05 -11.03 -11.42
N ALA A 353 -12.04 -11.01 -12.76
CA ALA A 353 -12.54 -12.10 -13.59
C ALA A 353 -11.76 -13.40 -13.37
N TRP A 354 -10.43 -13.32 -13.28
CA TRP A 354 -9.58 -14.47 -12.99
C TRP A 354 -9.87 -15.07 -11.61
N VAL A 355 -9.98 -14.25 -10.56
CA VAL A 355 -10.33 -14.71 -9.21
C VAL A 355 -11.71 -15.39 -9.22
N LYS A 356 -12.71 -14.75 -9.84
CA LYS A 356 -14.08 -15.29 -9.89
C LYS A 356 -14.16 -16.62 -10.64
N ARG A 357 -13.40 -16.77 -11.71
CA ARG A 357 -13.29 -18.03 -12.44
C ARG A 357 -12.72 -19.14 -11.55
N ASN A 358 -11.65 -18.86 -10.82
CA ASN A 358 -11.03 -19.85 -9.92
C ASN A 358 -11.95 -20.19 -8.74
N GLN A 359 -12.67 -19.21 -8.18
CA GLN A 359 -13.69 -19.44 -7.14
C GLN A 359 -14.76 -20.42 -7.63
N LYS A 360 -15.35 -20.12 -8.80
CA LYS A 360 -16.38 -20.96 -9.40
C LYS A 360 -15.87 -22.37 -9.70
N TRP A 361 -14.66 -22.48 -10.25
CA TRP A 361 -14.06 -23.77 -10.55
C TRP A 361 -13.85 -24.62 -9.28
N VAL A 362 -13.27 -24.04 -8.21
CA VAL A 362 -13.07 -24.77 -6.94
C VAL A 362 -14.41 -25.19 -6.33
N GLU A 363 -15.41 -24.31 -6.37
CA GLU A 363 -16.75 -24.62 -5.88
C GLU A 363 -17.39 -25.78 -6.64
N GLU A 364 -17.34 -25.77 -7.98
CA GLU A 364 -17.88 -26.84 -8.82
C GLU A 364 -17.14 -28.17 -8.61
N GLN A 365 -15.80 -28.15 -8.62
CA GLN A 365 -14.99 -29.36 -8.50
C GLN A 365 -15.02 -29.98 -7.09
N SER A 366 -15.20 -29.16 -6.05
CA SER A 366 -15.37 -29.63 -4.67
C SER A 366 -16.82 -29.92 -4.28
N ARG A 367 -17.79 -29.77 -5.21
CA ARG A 367 -19.23 -29.88 -4.92
C ARG A 367 -19.67 -28.95 -3.78
N GLY A 368 -19.09 -27.76 -3.73
CA GLY A 368 -19.37 -26.74 -2.74
C GLY A 368 -18.69 -26.92 -1.39
N GLU A 369 -17.84 -27.93 -1.20
CA GLU A 369 -17.18 -28.18 0.09
C GLU A 369 -15.99 -27.26 0.39
N LEU A 370 -15.31 -26.74 -0.64
CA LEU A 370 -14.11 -25.92 -0.49
C LEU A 370 -14.36 -24.47 -0.94
N GLY A 371 -13.76 -23.53 -0.21
CA GLY A 371 -13.66 -22.13 -0.61
C GLY A 371 -12.31 -21.82 -1.27
N TYR A 372 -12.26 -20.75 -2.06
CA TYR A 372 -11.03 -20.23 -2.65
C TYR A 372 -10.94 -18.72 -2.45
N VAL A 373 -9.80 -18.26 -1.96
CA VAL A 373 -9.49 -16.84 -1.81
C VAL A 373 -8.09 -16.57 -2.33
N HIS A 374 -7.96 -15.55 -3.17
CA HIS A 374 -6.67 -15.05 -3.60
C HIS A 374 -6.35 -13.74 -2.88
N ILE A 375 -5.13 -13.63 -2.36
CA ILE A 375 -4.62 -12.44 -1.69
C ILE A 375 -3.66 -11.75 -2.66
N GLN A 376 -4.10 -10.65 -3.29
CA GLN A 376 -3.35 -9.95 -4.35
C GLN A 376 -2.09 -9.21 -3.87
N GLY A 377 -2.12 -8.74 -2.63
CA GLY A 377 -1.08 -7.91 -2.01
C GLY A 377 -1.18 -8.02 -0.51
N MET A 378 -0.20 -7.51 0.22
CA MET A 378 -0.16 -7.53 1.69
C MET A 378 -0.29 -6.13 2.29
N GLY A 379 -1.25 -5.35 1.80
CA GLY A 379 -1.66 -4.09 2.43
C GLY A 379 -2.87 -4.26 3.35
N GLU A 380 -3.18 -3.22 4.12
CA GLU A 380 -4.38 -3.21 4.96
C GLU A 380 -5.68 -3.45 4.16
N PRO A 381 -5.92 -2.83 2.98
CA PRO A 381 -7.10 -3.13 2.17
C PRO A 381 -7.24 -4.62 1.82
N ASN A 382 -6.11 -5.33 1.65
CA ASN A 382 -6.12 -6.76 1.33
C ASN A 382 -6.54 -7.62 2.52
N VAL A 383 -6.25 -7.20 3.77
CA VAL A 383 -6.74 -7.89 4.97
C VAL A 383 -8.25 -7.75 5.07
N TYR A 384 -8.80 -6.55 4.83
CA TYR A 384 -10.25 -6.35 4.86
C TYR A 384 -10.95 -7.13 3.75
N GLU A 385 -10.38 -7.15 2.55
CA GLU A 385 -10.91 -7.96 1.45
C GLU A 385 -10.83 -9.47 1.78
N PHE A 386 -9.74 -9.94 2.40
CA PHE A 386 -9.61 -11.31 2.85
C PHE A 386 -10.73 -11.68 3.85
N ILE A 387 -10.95 -10.85 4.88
CA ILE A 387 -12.05 -11.04 5.84
C ILE A 387 -13.40 -11.05 5.13
N ARG A 388 -13.66 -10.10 4.23
CA ARG A 388 -14.90 -10.04 3.45
C ARG A 388 -15.12 -11.32 2.63
N GLN A 389 -14.07 -11.85 2.02
CA GLN A 389 -14.11 -13.09 1.24
C GLN A 389 -14.32 -14.32 2.13
N LEU A 390 -13.75 -14.36 3.34
CA LEU A 390 -14.05 -15.43 4.29
C LEU A 390 -15.56 -15.52 4.55
N HIS A 391 -16.25 -14.38 4.74
CA HIS A 391 -17.70 -14.36 4.85
C HIS A 391 -18.43 -14.70 3.54
N ALA A 392 -17.96 -14.19 2.41
CA ALA A 392 -18.71 -14.26 1.15
C ALA A 392 -18.56 -15.61 0.41
N VAL A 393 -17.40 -16.28 0.55
CA VAL A 393 -17.09 -17.49 -0.23
C VAL A 393 -16.64 -18.68 0.61
N ALA A 394 -16.22 -18.46 1.86
CA ALA A 394 -15.75 -19.54 2.74
C ALA A 394 -16.79 -19.96 3.80
N ASP A 395 -17.86 -19.18 3.99
CA ASP A 395 -18.93 -19.54 4.92
C ASP A 395 -19.58 -20.87 4.54
N GLY A 396 -19.83 -21.72 5.54
CA GLY A 396 -20.33 -23.08 5.34
C GLY A 396 -19.34 -24.07 4.70
N LYS A 397 -18.19 -23.63 4.17
CA LYS A 397 -17.19 -24.51 3.56
C LYS A 397 -16.45 -25.32 4.63
N LYS A 398 -15.92 -26.48 4.24
CA LYS A 398 -15.17 -27.41 5.10
C LYS A 398 -13.66 -27.17 5.06
N GLY A 399 -13.16 -26.49 4.02
CA GLY A 399 -11.75 -26.14 3.86
C GLY A 399 -11.58 -24.92 2.96
N LEU A 400 -10.41 -24.28 3.02
CA LEU A 400 -10.10 -23.07 2.26
C LEU A 400 -8.76 -23.17 1.52
N ILE A 401 -8.78 -22.92 0.22
CA ILE A 401 -7.56 -22.67 -0.57
C ILE A 401 -7.23 -21.18 -0.46
N VAL A 402 -6.04 -20.86 0.05
CA VAL A 402 -5.50 -19.50 0.14
C VAL A 402 -4.40 -19.36 -0.92
N ASP A 403 -4.67 -18.57 -1.96
CA ASP A 403 -3.75 -18.36 -3.07
C ASP A 403 -2.98 -17.04 -2.90
N VAL A 404 -1.65 -17.15 -2.78
CA VAL A 404 -0.72 -16.01 -2.72
C VAL A 404 0.24 -15.98 -3.91
N ARG A 405 -0.05 -16.72 -4.99
CA ARG A 405 0.67 -16.63 -6.26
C ARG A 405 0.59 -15.20 -6.79
N PHE A 406 1.67 -14.70 -7.41
CA PHE A 406 1.72 -13.33 -7.97
C PHE A 406 1.54 -12.18 -6.95
N ASN A 407 1.51 -12.47 -5.65
CA ASN A 407 1.43 -11.45 -4.61
C ASN A 407 2.79 -10.78 -4.40
N GLY A 408 2.85 -9.47 -4.65
CA GLY A 408 4.09 -8.67 -4.57
C GLY A 408 4.53 -8.27 -3.15
N GLY A 409 3.81 -8.68 -2.10
CA GLY A 409 4.14 -8.39 -0.72
C GLY A 409 3.50 -7.12 -0.14
N GLY A 410 4.11 -6.57 0.90
CA GLY A 410 3.54 -5.55 1.79
C GLY A 410 3.99 -5.78 3.25
N TRP A 411 3.07 -5.79 4.22
CA TRP A 411 3.40 -5.89 5.65
C TRP A 411 2.37 -6.62 6.53
N THR A 412 1.31 -7.21 5.96
CA THR A 412 0.15 -7.69 6.75
C THR A 412 0.12 -9.18 7.08
N THR A 413 1.21 -9.92 6.86
CA THR A 413 1.29 -11.37 7.19
C THR A 413 0.78 -11.71 8.58
N ASP A 414 1.22 -11.00 9.62
CA ASP A 414 0.85 -11.32 11.01
C ASP A 414 -0.64 -11.13 11.28
N TYR A 415 -1.31 -10.22 10.56
CA TYR A 415 -2.77 -10.07 10.64
C TYR A 415 -3.49 -11.26 10.02
N LEU A 416 -2.99 -11.77 8.89
CA LEU A 416 -3.53 -12.99 8.27
C LEU A 416 -3.32 -14.19 9.20
N LEU A 417 -2.15 -14.31 9.83
CA LEU A 417 -1.88 -15.38 10.78
C LEU A 417 -2.77 -15.28 12.02
N ALA A 418 -3.06 -14.09 12.54
CA ALA A 418 -4.00 -13.93 13.65
C ALA A 418 -5.42 -14.45 13.32
N ILE A 419 -5.84 -14.33 12.06
CA ILE A 419 -7.12 -14.85 11.55
C ILE A 419 -7.08 -16.37 11.34
N LEU A 420 -5.98 -16.89 10.78
CA LEU A 420 -5.86 -18.29 10.37
C LEU A 420 -5.38 -19.23 11.49
N MET A 421 -4.66 -18.73 12.50
CA MET A 421 -4.06 -19.53 13.57
C MET A 421 -4.89 -19.56 14.85
N ALA A 422 -6.01 -18.83 14.90
CA ALA A 422 -6.86 -18.79 16.07
C ALA A 422 -7.33 -20.20 16.47
N ARG A 423 -7.17 -20.54 17.76
CA ARG A 423 -7.62 -21.82 18.31
C ARG A 423 -8.88 -21.61 19.14
N ARG A 424 -9.93 -22.34 18.78
CA ARG A 424 -11.18 -22.35 19.54
C ARG A 424 -10.97 -23.16 20.83
N HIS A 425 -11.24 -22.54 21.97
CA HIS A 425 -11.14 -23.19 23.30
C HIS A 425 -12.52 -23.53 23.90
N ALA A 426 -13.59 -22.93 23.38
CA ALA A 426 -14.96 -23.15 23.78
C ALA A 426 -15.90 -22.76 22.64
N TYR A 427 -17.18 -23.14 22.72
CA TYR A 427 -18.24 -22.70 21.83
C TYR A 427 -19.50 -22.36 22.62
N THR A 428 -20.28 -21.40 22.15
CA THR A 428 -21.60 -21.10 22.72
C THR A 428 -22.66 -22.03 22.13
N LEU A 429 -23.65 -22.44 22.93
CA LEU A 429 -24.80 -23.21 22.45
C LEU A 429 -26.06 -22.58 23.04
N SER A 430 -26.83 -21.90 22.19
CA SER A 430 -28.13 -21.35 22.61
C SER A 430 -29.15 -22.47 22.77
N ARG A 431 -30.12 -22.29 23.67
CA ARG A 431 -31.22 -23.24 23.86
C ARG A 431 -31.98 -23.44 22.53
N GLY A 432 -31.91 -24.64 21.96
CA GLY A 432 -32.55 -24.98 20.69
C GLY A 432 -31.86 -24.41 19.43
N GLY A 433 -30.64 -23.86 19.58
CA GLY A 433 -29.84 -23.36 18.46
C GLY A 433 -28.63 -24.26 18.17
N GLU A 434 -27.95 -23.95 17.06
CA GLU A 434 -26.71 -24.62 16.67
C GLU A 434 -25.50 -24.07 17.44
N PRO A 435 -24.41 -24.86 17.59
CA PRO A 435 -23.15 -24.38 18.12
C PRO A 435 -22.66 -23.08 17.45
N GLY A 436 -22.31 -22.09 18.25
CA GLY A 436 -21.84 -20.77 17.82
C GLY A 436 -22.94 -19.77 17.41
N TYR A 437 -24.22 -20.16 17.46
CA TYR A 437 -25.34 -19.28 17.12
C TYR A 437 -26.03 -18.68 18.37
N PRO A 438 -26.46 -17.39 18.36
CA PRO A 438 -26.33 -16.41 17.29
C PRO A 438 -24.99 -15.66 17.28
N GLN A 439 -24.21 -15.77 18.36
CA GLN A 439 -22.86 -15.22 18.45
C GLN A 439 -21.95 -16.17 19.21
N ASP A 440 -20.90 -16.57 18.53
CA ASP A 440 -19.73 -17.18 19.15
C ASP A 440 -18.74 -16.08 19.53
N ARG A 441 -18.06 -16.20 20.67
CA ARG A 441 -17.23 -15.13 21.24
C ARG A 441 -15.82 -15.10 20.63
N LEU A 442 -15.73 -14.87 19.32
CA LEU A 442 -14.46 -14.68 18.62
C LEU A 442 -14.29 -13.19 18.25
N PRO A 443 -13.16 -12.56 18.59
CA PRO A 443 -12.96 -11.11 18.39
C PRO A 443 -12.79 -10.71 16.92
N LEU A 444 -12.54 -11.68 16.04
CA LEU A 444 -12.42 -11.53 14.58
C LEU A 444 -13.16 -12.70 13.90
N TYR A 445 -13.54 -12.53 12.63
CA TYR A 445 -13.96 -13.67 11.81
C TYR A 445 -12.73 -14.50 11.47
N VAL A 446 -12.52 -15.58 12.23
CA VAL A 446 -11.35 -16.46 12.16
C VAL A 446 -11.63 -17.69 11.31
N TRP A 447 -10.58 -18.30 10.76
CA TRP A 447 -10.68 -19.55 10.01
C TRP A 447 -9.97 -20.69 10.74
N THR A 448 -10.76 -21.54 11.40
CA THR A 448 -10.30 -22.67 12.22
C THR A 448 -10.16 -23.99 11.44
N LYS A 449 -10.79 -24.07 10.27
CA LYS A 449 -10.85 -25.29 9.43
C LYS A 449 -9.57 -25.52 8.62
N PRO A 450 -9.37 -26.70 8.01
CA PRO A 450 -8.22 -26.96 7.15
C PRO A 450 -8.00 -25.90 6.07
N ILE A 451 -6.73 -25.62 5.76
CA ILE A 451 -6.33 -24.77 4.63
C ILE A 451 -5.29 -25.47 3.77
N ALA A 452 -5.19 -25.06 2.51
CA ALA A 452 -4.04 -25.30 1.65
C ALA A 452 -3.60 -23.97 1.05
N VAL A 453 -2.29 -23.76 0.89
CA VAL A 453 -1.73 -22.50 0.41
C VAL A 453 -1.07 -22.69 -0.95
N LEU A 454 -1.42 -21.84 -1.92
CA LEU A 454 -0.76 -21.78 -3.23
C LEU A 454 0.28 -20.66 -3.25
N CYS A 455 1.49 -20.95 -3.70
CA CYS A 455 2.55 -19.96 -3.93
C CYS A 455 3.33 -20.27 -5.22
N ASN A 456 4.03 -19.28 -5.75
CA ASN A 456 4.90 -19.48 -6.90
C ASN A 456 6.11 -18.53 -6.85
N GLU A 457 6.96 -18.59 -7.87
CA GLU A 457 8.17 -17.79 -8.02
C GLU A 457 7.90 -16.27 -8.10
N ARG A 458 6.63 -15.86 -8.20
CA ARG A 458 6.18 -14.46 -8.16
C ARG A 458 5.51 -14.06 -6.85
N SER A 459 5.39 -14.98 -5.89
CA SER A 459 5.11 -14.64 -4.49
C SER A 459 6.37 -14.01 -3.90
N PHE A 460 6.32 -12.72 -3.58
CA PHE A 460 7.49 -11.91 -3.24
C PHE A 460 7.34 -11.22 -1.87
N SER A 461 8.45 -11.03 -1.15
CA SER A 461 8.50 -10.25 0.09
C SER A 461 7.54 -10.78 1.17
N ASN A 462 6.58 -9.97 1.63
CA ASN A 462 5.66 -10.38 2.70
C ASN A 462 4.77 -11.59 2.33
N ALA A 463 4.54 -11.89 1.04
CA ALA A 463 3.90 -13.14 0.64
C ALA A 463 4.77 -14.38 0.94
N GLU A 464 6.08 -14.22 0.90
CA GLU A 464 7.04 -15.26 1.25
C GLU A 464 7.13 -15.44 2.76
N ILE A 465 7.10 -14.35 3.53
CA ILE A 465 7.00 -14.41 5.00
C ILE A 465 5.76 -15.21 5.40
N PHE A 466 4.61 -14.93 4.77
CA PHE A 466 3.39 -15.71 4.97
C PHE A 466 3.61 -17.19 4.63
N THR A 467 4.18 -17.50 3.47
CA THR A 467 4.39 -18.88 3.02
C THR A 467 5.34 -19.64 3.95
N HIS A 468 6.46 -19.03 4.34
CA HIS A 468 7.38 -19.57 5.35
C HIS A 468 6.68 -19.79 6.70
N ALA A 469 5.84 -18.86 7.14
CA ALA A 469 5.10 -18.97 8.40
C ALA A 469 4.12 -20.14 8.38
N ILE A 470 3.37 -20.35 7.28
CA ILE A 470 2.45 -21.49 7.15
C ILE A 470 3.18 -22.83 7.31
N LYS A 471 4.36 -22.96 6.70
CA LYS A 471 5.21 -24.15 6.85
C LYS A 471 5.77 -24.28 8.26
N THR A 472 6.38 -23.22 8.79
CA THR A 472 7.03 -23.18 10.10
C THR A 472 6.04 -23.52 11.22
N LEU A 473 4.83 -22.97 11.14
CA LEU A 473 3.74 -23.19 12.11
C LEU A 473 2.92 -24.45 11.83
N LYS A 474 3.23 -25.18 10.74
CA LYS A 474 2.53 -26.39 10.28
C LYS A 474 1.02 -26.19 10.15
N ARG A 475 0.60 -25.05 9.59
CA ARG A 475 -0.83 -24.67 9.51
C ARG A 475 -1.59 -25.38 8.39
N GLY A 476 -0.90 -25.78 7.33
CA GLY A 476 -1.45 -26.49 6.17
C GLY A 476 -0.37 -26.74 5.12
N PRO A 477 -0.65 -27.60 4.13
CA PRO A 477 0.28 -27.83 3.02
C PRO A 477 0.43 -26.59 2.13
N VAL A 478 1.63 -26.42 1.60
CA VAL A 478 1.96 -25.44 0.57
C VAL A 478 2.17 -26.14 -0.76
N ILE A 479 1.57 -25.61 -1.84
CA ILE A 479 1.54 -26.18 -3.19
C ILE A 479 1.99 -25.12 -4.19
N GLY A 480 2.75 -25.51 -5.22
CA GLY A 480 3.11 -24.66 -6.34
C GLY A 480 4.61 -24.66 -6.60
N MET A 481 5.23 -23.49 -6.78
CA MET A 481 6.68 -23.36 -7.00
C MET A 481 7.37 -22.62 -5.84
N PRO A 482 8.69 -22.84 -5.61
CA PRO A 482 9.46 -22.05 -4.66
C PRO A 482 9.23 -20.55 -4.84
N THR A 483 9.06 -19.83 -3.74
CA THR A 483 8.91 -18.38 -3.78
C THR A 483 10.22 -17.69 -4.21
N ALA A 484 10.17 -16.39 -4.50
CA ALA A 484 11.28 -15.66 -5.12
C ALA A 484 12.59 -15.64 -4.32
N GLY A 485 12.53 -15.78 -3.00
CA GLY A 485 13.66 -15.63 -2.08
C GLY A 485 14.03 -14.18 -1.82
N GLY A 486 13.10 -13.25 -1.91
CA GLY A 486 13.36 -11.83 -1.67
C GLY A 486 12.68 -11.36 -0.40
N VAL A 487 13.37 -11.37 0.75
CA VAL A 487 12.74 -11.07 2.05
C VAL A 487 13.63 -10.18 2.92
N ILE A 488 13.57 -8.88 2.64
CA ILE A 488 14.18 -7.85 3.50
C ILE A 488 13.16 -6.73 3.70
N SER A 489 12.91 -6.35 4.97
CA SER A 489 12.12 -5.16 5.26
C SER A 489 12.87 -3.93 4.76
N THR A 490 12.20 -3.17 3.89
CA THR A 490 12.77 -2.01 3.22
C THR A 490 11.91 -0.77 3.43
N GLY A 491 12.52 0.38 3.20
CA GLY A 491 11.86 1.67 3.06
C GLY A 491 12.43 2.40 1.87
N ARG A 492 12.22 3.71 1.81
CA ARG A 492 12.86 4.57 0.82
C ARG A 492 13.36 5.84 1.46
N ARG A 493 14.49 6.34 0.96
CA ARG A 493 15.04 7.64 1.29
C ARG A 493 15.06 8.50 0.04
N SER A 494 14.38 9.64 0.09
CA SER A 494 14.49 10.68 -0.95
C SER A 494 15.85 11.38 -0.87
N LEU A 495 16.41 11.72 -2.02
CA LEU A 495 17.67 12.42 -2.18
C LEU A 495 17.40 13.87 -2.65
N MET A 496 18.43 14.72 -2.61
CA MET A 496 18.27 16.17 -2.82
C MET A 496 17.75 16.55 -4.20
N ASP A 497 17.97 15.70 -5.19
CA ASP A 497 17.59 15.91 -6.59
C ASP A 497 16.15 15.44 -6.89
N GLY A 498 15.45 14.87 -5.91
CA GLY A 498 14.12 14.27 -6.05
C GLY A 498 14.13 12.78 -6.43
N SER A 499 15.31 12.20 -6.66
CA SER A 499 15.45 10.74 -6.76
C SER A 499 15.26 10.08 -5.38
N SER A 500 15.18 8.75 -5.35
CA SER A 500 15.14 8.01 -4.08
C SER A 500 15.87 6.67 -4.16
N VAL A 501 16.39 6.23 -3.03
CA VAL A 501 17.06 4.93 -2.87
C VAL A 501 16.30 4.07 -1.86
N ALA A 502 16.24 2.76 -2.10
CA ALA A 502 15.67 1.80 -1.16
C ALA A 502 16.55 1.65 0.09
N THR A 503 15.95 1.28 1.22
CA THR A 503 16.66 1.11 2.51
C THR A 503 16.39 -0.26 3.12
N PRO A 504 16.91 -1.36 2.53
CA PRO A 504 16.69 -2.73 2.99
C PRO A 504 17.52 -3.03 4.26
N GLY A 505 16.91 -2.80 5.43
CA GLY A 505 17.66 -2.76 6.69
C GLY A 505 17.22 -3.69 7.80
N ARG A 506 16.30 -4.63 7.53
CA ARG A 506 15.98 -5.69 8.48
C ARG A 506 15.68 -7.00 7.77
N GLY A 507 16.57 -7.98 7.96
CA GLY A 507 16.40 -9.34 7.46
C GLY A 507 15.35 -10.12 8.24
N TRP A 508 14.82 -11.18 7.62
CA TRP A 508 13.87 -12.09 8.22
C TRP A 508 14.45 -13.49 8.27
N PHE A 509 14.29 -14.15 9.42
CA PHE A 509 14.86 -15.46 9.67
C PHE A 509 13.78 -16.40 10.19
N THR A 510 13.78 -17.66 9.76
CA THR A 510 12.82 -18.64 10.27
C THR A 510 13.14 -18.93 11.74
N ILE A 511 12.11 -19.03 12.59
CA ILE A 511 12.31 -19.24 14.04
C ILE A 511 12.75 -20.67 14.37
N ASP A 512 12.38 -21.64 13.53
CA ASP A 512 12.66 -23.06 13.75
C ASP A 512 14.11 -23.46 13.42
N LYS A 513 14.72 -22.79 12.43
CA LYS A 513 16.04 -23.15 11.87
C LYS A 513 17.02 -21.98 11.77
N GLY A 514 16.58 -20.75 12.03
CA GLY A 514 17.41 -19.56 11.85
C GLY A 514 17.78 -19.27 10.39
N VAL A 515 17.05 -19.82 9.41
CA VAL A 515 17.36 -19.65 7.99
C VAL A 515 17.04 -18.22 7.58
N ASN A 516 18.01 -17.52 6.99
CA ASN A 516 17.78 -16.23 6.34
C ASN A 516 16.81 -16.43 5.16
N MET A 517 15.67 -15.77 5.18
CA MET A 517 14.68 -15.90 4.10
C MET A 517 15.13 -15.18 2.81
N GLU A 518 16.04 -14.21 2.91
CA GLU A 518 16.71 -13.63 1.74
C GLU A 518 17.60 -14.69 1.06
N GLY A 519 17.44 -14.85 -0.26
CA GLY A 519 18.07 -15.89 -1.06
C GLY A 519 17.50 -17.30 -0.84
N ASN A 520 16.55 -17.48 0.09
CA ASN A 520 16.00 -18.78 0.45
C ASN A 520 14.45 -18.73 0.45
N GLY A 521 13.89 -18.72 -0.75
CA GLY A 521 12.44 -18.78 -0.94
C GLY A 521 11.80 -19.97 -0.23
N ALA A 522 10.54 -19.82 0.17
CA ALA A 522 9.76 -20.90 0.78
C ALA A 522 9.53 -21.99 -0.27
N VAL A 523 10.06 -23.19 -0.01
CA VAL A 523 9.88 -24.35 -0.89
C VAL A 523 8.55 -25.04 -0.55
N PRO A 524 7.60 -25.19 -1.50
CA PRO A 524 6.33 -25.88 -1.29
C PRO A 524 6.50 -27.34 -0.80
N ASP A 525 5.50 -27.86 -0.11
CA ASP A 525 5.44 -29.31 0.21
C ASP A 525 5.17 -30.14 -1.05
N PHE A 526 4.44 -29.56 -2.00
CA PHE A 526 4.15 -30.13 -3.30
C PHE A 526 4.64 -29.18 -4.40
N VAL A 527 5.80 -29.48 -4.98
CA VAL A 527 6.33 -28.72 -6.12
C VAL A 527 5.56 -29.12 -7.38
N VAL A 528 4.91 -28.14 -8.00
CA VAL A 528 4.07 -28.30 -9.19
C VAL A 528 4.37 -27.17 -10.17
N GLU A 529 5.04 -27.50 -11.25
CA GLU A 529 5.34 -26.57 -12.34
C GLU A 529 4.15 -26.46 -13.30
N ASP A 530 3.80 -25.23 -13.68
CA ASP A 530 2.83 -24.98 -14.75
C ASP A 530 3.54 -25.11 -16.10
N GLN A 531 3.14 -26.09 -16.91
CA GLN A 531 3.71 -26.30 -18.24
C GLN A 531 3.08 -25.33 -19.25
N PRO A 532 3.84 -24.84 -20.26
CA PRO A 532 3.30 -23.96 -21.29
C PRO A 532 2.06 -24.52 -21.99
N GLU A 533 1.99 -25.83 -22.22
CA GLU A 533 0.86 -26.49 -22.88
C GLU A 533 -0.39 -26.50 -22.00
N ASP A 534 -0.22 -26.69 -20.68
CA ASP A 534 -1.32 -26.64 -19.72
C ASP A 534 -1.88 -25.21 -19.64
N LEU A 535 -1.01 -24.19 -19.59
CA LEU A 535 -1.42 -22.78 -19.60
C LEU A 535 -2.15 -22.41 -20.90
N ALA A 536 -1.66 -22.88 -22.05
CA ALA A 536 -2.30 -22.68 -23.35
C ALA A 536 -3.67 -23.37 -23.45
N ALA A 537 -3.83 -24.52 -22.80
CA ALA A 537 -5.10 -25.23 -22.68
C ALA A 537 -6.02 -24.65 -21.58
N GLY A 538 -5.61 -23.60 -20.87
CA GLY A 538 -6.38 -22.97 -19.79
C GLY A 538 -6.45 -23.79 -18.51
N ARG A 539 -5.52 -24.72 -18.30
CA ARG A 539 -5.44 -25.62 -17.16
C ARG A 539 -4.48 -25.09 -16.08
N ASP A 540 -4.92 -25.11 -14.82
CA ASP A 540 -4.15 -24.64 -13.65
C ASP A 540 -3.78 -25.84 -12.77
N ARG A 541 -2.57 -26.37 -12.95
CA ARG A 541 -2.14 -27.62 -12.29
C ARG A 541 -1.89 -27.44 -10.81
N GLN A 542 -1.41 -26.27 -10.43
CA GLN A 542 -1.20 -25.96 -9.02
C GLN A 542 -2.53 -25.91 -8.28
N LEU A 543 -3.55 -25.27 -8.85
CA LEU A 543 -4.90 -25.23 -8.28
C LEU A 543 -5.55 -26.61 -8.23
N GLU A 544 -5.42 -27.42 -9.28
CA GLU A 544 -5.86 -28.83 -9.29
C GLU A 544 -5.21 -29.62 -8.15
N LYS A 545 -3.90 -29.46 -7.94
CA LYS A 545 -3.20 -30.16 -6.87
C LYS A 545 -3.63 -29.69 -5.48
N ALA A 546 -3.85 -28.39 -5.28
CA ALA A 546 -4.36 -27.86 -4.02
C ALA A 546 -5.76 -28.40 -3.71
N LEU A 547 -6.64 -28.48 -4.71
CA LEU A 547 -7.97 -29.09 -4.58
C LEU A 547 -7.87 -30.56 -4.15
N GLU A 548 -7.05 -31.37 -4.82
CA GLU A 548 -6.82 -32.78 -4.50
C GLU A 548 -6.34 -32.97 -3.06
N VAL A 549 -5.30 -32.24 -2.67
CA VAL A 549 -4.66 -32.35 -1.35
C VAL A 549 -5.62 -31.91 -0.25
N LEU A 550 -6.28 -30.76 -0.40
CA LEU A 550 -7.18 -30.23 0.61
C LEU A 550 -8.45 -31.08 0.76
N SER A 551 -8.98 -31.62 -0.35
CA SER A 551 -10.15 -32.52 -0.30
C SER A 551 -9.85 -33.81 0.48
N ARG A 552 -8.61 -34.31 0.43
CA ARG A 552 -8.20 -35.43 1.29
C ARG A 552 -8.16 -35.01 2.77
N ILE A 553 -7.51 -33.89 3.09
CA ILE A 553 -7.38 -33.40 4.47
C ILE A 553 -8.75 -33.16 5.10
N VAL A 554 -9.69 -32.57 4.35
CA VAL A 554 -11.05 -32.29 4.83
C VAL A 554 -11.83 -33.57 5.13
N ARG A 555 -11.67 -34.63 4.33
CA ARG A 555 -12.33 -35.93 4.58
C ARG A 555 -11.86 -36.58 5.88
N ASP A 556 -10.59 -36.38 6.23
CA ASP A 556 -9.96 -36.95 7.42
C ASP A 556 -10.05 -36.03 8.64
N ALA A 557 -10.57 -34.80 8.48
CA ALA A 557 -10.65 -33.82 9.55
C ALA A 557 -11.76 -34.17 10.56
N PRO A 558 -11.52 -34.02 11.88
CA PRO A 558 -12.57 -34.18 12.87
C PRO A 558 -13.65 -33.11 12.68
N PRO A 559 -14.91 -33.38 13.12
CA PRO A 559 -15.96 -32.38 13.10
C PRO A 559 -15.54 -31.15 13.91
N GLU A 560 -15.95 -29.97 13.44
CA GLU A 560 -15.57 -28.68 14.05
C GLU A 560 -16.03 -28.57 15.51
N PHE A 561 -17.19 -29.14 15.81
CA PHE A 561 -17.75 -29.22 17.14
C PHE A 561 -17.80 -30.68 17.61
N PRO A 562 -17.56 -30.94 18.90
CA PRO A 562 -17.79 -32.27 19.44
C PRO A 562 -19.26 -32.67 19.23
N PRO A 563 -19.55 -33.98 19.10
CA PRO A 563 -20.93 -34.45 19.07
C PRO A 563 -21.67 -33.96 20.33
N ALA A 564 -22.96 -33.65 20.17
CA ALA A 564 -23.79 -33.22 21.29
C ALA A 564 -23.66 -34.22 22.46
N ALA A 565 -23.36 -33.70 23.65
CA ALA A 565 -23.36 -34.52 24.86
C ALA A 565 -24.76 -35.11 25.02
N LYS A 566 -24.84 -36.46 25.12
CA LYS A 566 -26.10 -37.18 25.32
C LYS A 566 -26.71 -36.88 26.67
#